data_AF-A0A8T3WB19-F1
#
_entry.id   AF-A0A8T3WB19-F1
#
_cell.length_a   1.000
_cell.length_b   1.000
_cell.length_c   1.000
_cell.angle_alpha   90.00
_cell.angle_beta   90.00
_cell.angle_gamma   90.00
#
_symmetry.space_group_name_H-M   'P 1'
#
loop_
_entity.id
_entity.type
_entity.pdbx_description
1 polymer ?
#
loop_
_entity_poly.entity_id
_entity_poly.type
_entity_poly.pdbx_seq_one_letter_code
_entity_poly.pdbx_strand_id
1 'polypeptide(L)'
;MEGDLPTEFYRKKSEIRVRVNLTLLAMSFTLFTFISALNAQMLRDNVFLALQLTLAIPLIISSIFARSKLTYTKRTKKWSDYGFYTFIIAYTFLINSVGIILSYVISFNIAIIFFLLNIGGALTYSMLDISEHKDNIKKRVKKDWIFILGVIVLGILPAALSS
;
A
#
# COMPACT_ATOMS: atom_id res chain seq x y z
N MET A 1 17.51 31.62 -6.31
CA MET A 1 17.04 31.08 -5.01
C MET A 1 17.60 29.67 -4.85
N GLU A 2 18.83 29.57 -4.35
CA GLU A 2 19.41 28.29 -3.93
C GLU A 2 18.52 27.68 -2.85
N GLY A 3 18.20 26.41 -3.02
CA GLY A 3 17.46 25.66 -2.04
C GLY A 3 18.37 24.64 -1.41
N ASP A 4 18.55 24.73 -0.10
CA ASP A 4 19.36 23.80 0.65
C ASP A 4 19.09 22.36 0.23
N LEU A 5 20.18 21.70 -0.14
CA LEU A 5 20.21 20.27 -0.46
C LEU A 5 19.69 19.47 0.74
N PRO A 6 19.03 18.32 0.52
CA PRO A 6 18.52 17.50 1.61
C PRO A 6 19.67 17.01 2.51
N THR A 7 19.52 17.15 3.82
CA THR A 7 20.50 16.66 4.80
C THR A 7 20.63 15.13 4.73
N GLU A 8 21.77 14.59 5.16
CA GLU A 8 22.07 13.14 5.12
C GLU A 8 20.97 12.28 5.76
N PHE A 9 20.41 12.74 6.88
CA PHE A 9 19.28 12.10 7.56
C PHE A 9 18.05 11.95 6.64
N TYR A 10 17.69 12.99 5.90
CA TYR A 10 16.56 12.94 4.96
C TYR A 10 16.83 12.03 3.78
N ARG A 11 18.09 11.99 3.32
CA ARG A 11 18.52 11.10 2.24
C ARG A 11 18.35 9.63 2.63
N LYS A 12 18.89 9.24 3.79
CA LYS A 12 18.73 7.90 4.37
C LYS A 12 17.25 7.51 4.54
N LYS A 13 16.43 8.42 5.06
CA LYS A 13 14.97 8.17 5.22
C LYS A 13 14.27 7.94 3.88
N SER A 14 14.66 8.65 2.84
CA SER A 14 14.11 8.48 1.48
C SER A 14 14.55 7.15 0.87
N GLU A 15 15.84 6.81 0.98
CA GLU A 15 16.43 5.56 0.48
C GLU A 15 15.76 4.33 1.12
N ILE A 16 15.48 4.35 2.43
CA ILE A 16 14.74 3.28 3.12
C ILE A 16 13.34 3.10 2.50
N ARG A 17 12.62 4.21 2.25
CA ARG A 17 11.27 4.15 1.65
C ARG A 17 11.30 3.62 0.22
N VAL A 18 12.31 3.99 -0.56
CA VAL A 18 12.51 3.43 -1.91
C VAL A 18 12.72 1.93 -1.81
N ARG A 19 13.56 1.45 -0.87
CA ARG A 19 13.79 0.02 -0.67
C ARG A 19 12.51 -0.74 -0.32
N VAL A 20 11.71 -0.22 0.61
CA VAL A 20 10.40 -0.81 0.96
C VAL A 20 9.50 -0.90 -0.27
N ASN A 21 9.41 0.15 -1.07
CA ASN A 21 8.63 0.13 -2.29
C ASN A 21 9.15 -0.88 -3.32
N LEU A 22 10.47 -1.03 -3.47
CA LEU A 22 11.05 -2.05 -4.35
C LEU A 22 10.69 -3.47 -3.90
N THR A 23 10.68 -3.74 -2.60
CA THR A 23 10.21 -5.01 -2.06
C THR A 23 8.74 -5.25 -2.39
N LEU A 24 7.87 -4.25 -2.21
CA LEU A 24 6.45 -4.35 -2.57
C LEU A 24 6.25 -4.52 -4.08
N LEU A 25 7.09 -3.88 -4.90
CA LEU A 25 7.06 -4.04 -6.35
C LEU A 25 7.37 -5.49 -6.74
N ALA A 26 8.42 -6.07 -6.15
CA ALA A 26 8.77 -7.47 -6.35
C ALA A 26 7.62 -8.39 -5.91
N MET A 27 7.03 -8.17 -4.72
CA MET A 27 5.86 -8.93 -4.26
C MET A 27 4.67 -8.82 -5.21
N SER A 28 4.41 -7.63 -5.76
CA SER A 28 3.33 -7.40 -6.74
C SER A 28 3.55 -8.21 -8.01
N PHE A 29 4.77 -8.16 -8.57
CA PHE A 29 5.11 -8.94 -9.76
C PHE A 29 5.06 -10.44 -9.49
N THR A 30 5.57 -10.91 -8.35
CA THR A 30 5.50 -12.31 -7.95
C THR A 30 4.06 -12.79 -7.85
N LEU A 31 3.19 -12.06 -7.13
CA LEU A 31 1.77 -12.42 -7.01
C LEU A 31 1.08 -12.43 -8.38
N PHE A 32 1.26 -11.38 -9.17
CA PHE A 32 0.65 -11.29 -10.49
C PHE A 32 1.10 -12.44 -11.41
N THR A 33 2.40 -12.74 -11.43
CA THR A 33 2.97 -13.81 -12.27
C THR A 33 2.53 -15.19 -11.79
N PHE A 34 2.58 -15.43 -10.49
CA PHE A 34 2.19 -16.70 -9.88
C PHE A 34 0.72 -17.03 -10.14
N ILE A 35 -0.17 -16.06 -9.94
CA ILE A 35 -1.60 -16.24 -10.20
C ILE A 35 -1.85 -16.41 -11.70
N SER A 36 -1.24 -15.59 -12.55
CA SER A 36 -1.41 -15.71 -14.00
C SER A 36 -0.93 -17.06 -14.53
N ALA A 37 0.12 -17.63 -13.93
CA ALA A 37 0.66 -18.92 -14.34
C ALA A 37 -0.16 -20.11 -13.81
N LEU A 38 -0.63 -20.05 -12.57
CA LEU A 38 -1.29 -21.18 -11.91
C LEU A 38 -2.81 -21.17 -12.00
N ASN A 39 -3.43 -20.00 -12.05
CA ASN A 39 -4.88 -19.86 -12.06
C ASN A 39 -5.30 -18.54 -12.73
N ALA A 40 -5.03 -18.42 -14.03
CA ALA A 40 -5.47 -17.26 -14.83
C ALA A 40 -6.99 -17.06 -14.81
N GLN A 41 -7.75 -18.13 -14.61
CA GLN A 41 -9.20 -18.09 -14.53
C GLN A 41 -9.68 -17.25 -13.33
N MET A 42 -9.00 -17.35 -12.18
CA MET A 42 -9.31 -16.52 -11.00
C MET A 42 -9.18 -15.01 -11.29
N LEU A 43 -8.24 -14.58 -12.13
CA LEU A 43 -8.12 -13.18 -12.54
C LEU A 43 -9.24 -12.75 -13.49
N ARG A 44 -9.73 -13.67 -14.32
CA ARG A 44 -10.86 -13.40 -15.23
C ARG A 44 -12.17 -13.28 -14.47
N ASP A 45 -12.39 -14.18 -13.52
CA ASP A 45 -13.65 -14.27 -12.76
C ASP A 45 -13.73 -13.18 -11.67
N ASN A 46 -12.58 -12.73 -11.15
CA ASN A 46 -12.52 -11.67 -10.15
C ASN A 46 -11.85 -10.41 -10.69
N VAL A 47 -12.65 -9.57 -11.34
CA VAL A 47 -12.20 -8.29 -11.94
C VAL A 47 -11.56 -7.37 -10.89
N PHE A 48 -12.04 -7.38 -9.64
CA PHE A 48 -11.46 -6.58 -8.56
C PHE A 48 -10.04 -7.01 -8.20
N LEU A 49 -9.78 -8.32 -8.16
CA LEU A 49 -8.44 -8.86 -7.95
C LEU A 49 -7.49 -8.45 -9.09
N ALA A 50 -7.92 -8.65 -10.34
CA ALA A 50 -7.11 -8.30 -11.51
C ALA A 50 -6.77 -6.81 -11.52
N LEU A 51 -7.78 -5.95 -11.34
CA LEU A 51 -7.59 -4.50 -11.35
C LEU A 51 -6.64 -4.04 -10.23
N GLN A 52 -6.76 -4.60 -9.03
CA GLN A 52 -5.91 -4.23 -7.90
C GLN A 52 -4.45 -4.64 -8.11
N LEU A 53 -4.19 -5.86 -8.60
CA LEU A 53 -2.83 -6.32 -8.91
C LEU A 53 -2.21 -5.52 -10.06
N THR A 54 -2.97 -5.26 -11.13
CA THR A 54 -2.48 -4.50 -12.29
C THR A 54 -2.18 -3.05 -11.92
N LEU A 55 -3.01 -2.39 -11.09
CA LEU A 55 -2.80 -1.00 -10.69
C LEU A 55 -1.77 -0.84 -9.56
N ALA A 56 -1.55 -1.84 -8.71
CA ALA A 56 -0.55 -1.78 -7.65
C ALA A 56 0.86 -1.50 -8.21
N ILE A 57 1.23 -2.16 -9.31
CA ILE A 57 2.54 -2.03 -9.97
C ILE A 57 2.85 -0.56 -10.37
N PRO A 58 2.07 0.11 -11.24
CA PRO A 58 2.35 1.49 -11.66
C PRO A 58 2.25 2.48 -10.50
N LEU A 59 1.40 2.23 -9.50
CA LEU A 59 1.33 3.06 -8.30
C LEU A 59 2.60 2.95 -7.44
N ILE A 60 3.15 1.74 -7.27
CA ILE A 60 4.42 1.54 -6.56
C ILE A 60 5.56 2.20 -7.31
N ILE A 61 5.65 2.02 -8.64
CA ILE A 61 6.64 2.68 -9.49
C ILE A 61 6.54 4.21 -9.34
N SER A 62 5.32 4.75 -9.39
CA SER A 62 5.07 6.19 -9.19
C SER A 62 5.54 6.66 -7.80
N SER A 63 5.31 5.84 -6.77
CA SER A 63 5.81 6.12 -5.42
C SER A 63 7.34 6.10 -5.37
N ILE A 64 8.00 5.12 -6.00
CA ILE A 64 9.46 5.04 -6.11
C ILE A 64 10.01 6.31 -6.75
N PHE A 65 9.50 6.72 -7.92
CA PHE A 65 9.98 7.92 -8.60
C PHE A 65 9.78 9.18 -7.76
N ALA A 66 8.63 9.31 -7.10
CA ALA A 66 8.36 10.45 -6.22
C ALA A 66 9.33 10.49 -5.01
N ARG A 67 9.66 9.33 -4.42
CA ARG A 67 10.61 9.23 -3.30
C ARG A 67 12.04 9.46 -3.75
N SER A 68 12.48 8.84 -4.84
CA SER A 68 13.81 9.05 -5.41
C SER A 68 14.04 10.51 -5.77
N LYS A 69 13.01 11.21 -6.26
CA LYS A 69 13.12 12.65 -6.54
C LYS A 69 13.38 13.49 -5.28
N LEU A 70 12.81 13.11 -4.13
CA LEU A 70 13.09 13.79 -2.85
C LEU A 70 14.53 13.60 -2.35
N THR A 71 15.26 12.62 -2.87
CA THR A 71 16.66 12.34 -2.51
C THR A 71 17.63 13.34 -3.15
N TYR A 72 17.30 13.88 -4.34
CA TYR A 72 18.21 14.71 -5.13
C TYR A 72 17.65 16.09 -5.50
N THR A 73 16.38 16.37 -5.21
CA THR A 73 15.75 17.67 -5.47
C THR A 73 15.28 18.33 -4.18
N LYS A 74 15.09 19.66 -4.25
CA LYS A 74 14.56 20.45 -3.13
C LYS A 74 13.26 19.82 -2.63
N ARG A 75 13.18 19.59 -1.32
CA ARG A 75 12.05 18.90 -0.67
C ARG A 75 10.77 19.68 -0.92
N THR A 76 9.93 19.22 -1.84
CA THR A 76 8.59 19.77 -2.01
C THR A 76 7.57 18.87 -1.31
N LYS A 77 6.68 19.49 -0.54
CA LYS A 77 5.54 18.81 0.09
C LYS A 77 4.72 18.01 -0.93
N LYS A 78 4.62 18.52 -2.16
CA LYS A 78 3.93 17.87 -3.30
C LYS A 78 4.47 16.46 -3.61
N TRP A 79 5.79 16.30 -3.83
CA TRP A 79 6.38 14.98 -4.10
C TRP A 79 6.30 14.04 -2.89
N SER A 80 6.42 14.58 -1.68
CA SER A 80 6.27 13.80 -0.44
C SER A 80 4.87 13.23 -0.27
N ASP A 81 3.85 14.04 -0.53
CA ASP A 81 2.45 13.65 -0.40
C ASP A 81 2.03 12.73 -1.54
N TYR A 82 2.38 13.04 -2.80
CA TYR A 82 2.10 12.18 -3.95
C TYR A 82 2.70 10.78 -3.76
N GLY A 83 3.99 10.68 -3.42
CA GLY A 83 4.63 9.39 -3.16
C GLY A 83 4.06 8.67 -1.94
N PHE A 84 3.44 9.37 -1.00
CA PHE A 84 2.73 8.75 0.12
C PHE A 84 1.38 8.17 -0.31
N TYR A 85 0.58 8.92 -1.06
CA TYR A 85 -0.74 8.46 -1.48
C TYR A 85 -0.66 7.31 -2.48
N THR A 86 0.26 7.37 -3.44
CA THR A 86 0.45 6.24 -4.37
C THR A 86 0.92 4.99 -3.65
N PHE A 87 1.78 5.14 -2.63
CA PHE A 87 2.18 4.02 -1.77
C PHE A 87 1.01 3.42 -1.01
N ILE A 88 0.23 4.24 -0.28
CA ILE A 88 -0.83 3.70 0.59
C ILE A 88 -1.93 3.02 -0.22
N ILE A 89 -2.29 3.58 -1.39
CA ILE A 89 -3.28 2.97 -2.29
C ILE A 89 -2.74 1.64 -2.82
N ALA A 90 -1.50 1.59 -3.31
CA ALA A 90 -0.93 0.35 -3.83
C ALA A 90 -0.77 -0.73 -2.76
N TYR A 91 -0.33 -0.33 -1.56
CA TYR A 91 -0.23 -1.24 -0.42
C TYR A 91 -1.61 -1.80 -0.05
N THR A 92 -2.65 -0.96 -0.05
CA THR A 92 -4.04 -1.40 0.16
C THR A 92 -4.45 -2.43 -0.88
N PHE A 93 -4.16 -2.18 -2.16
CA PHE A 93 -4.46 -3.11 -3.26
C PHE A 93 -3.75 -4.46 -3.09
N LEU A 94 -2.50 -4.47 -2.63
CA LEU A 94 -1.79 -5.73 -2.35
C LEU A 94 -2.42 -6.51 -1.22
N ILE A 95 -2.71 -5.86 -0.09
CA ILE A 95 -3.38 -6.50 1.06
C ILE A 95 -4.74 -7.06 0.62
N ASN A 96 -5.53 -6.28 -0.10
CA ASN A 96 -6.82 -6.72 -0.63
C ASN A 96 -6.69 -7.89 -1.58
N SER A 97 -5.73 -7.85 -2.50
CA SER A 97 -5.49 -8.94 -3.44
C SER A 97 -5.17 -10.23 -2.70
N VAL A 98 -4.28 -10.18 -1.70
CA VAL A 98 -3.95 -11.34 -0.86
C VAL A 98 -5.19 -11.84 -0.11
N GLY A 99 -5.98 -10.95 0.50
CA GLY A 99 -7.19 -11.34 1.22
C GLY A 99 -8.27 -11.97 0.33
N ILE A 100 -8.48 -11.44 -0.88
CA ILE A 100 -9.40 -12.03 -1.87
C ILE A 100 -8.93 -13.43 -2.27
N ILE A 101 -7.62 -13.62 -2.52
CA ILE A 101 -7.04 -14.92 -2.84
C ILE A 101 -7.25 -15.91 -1.69
N LEU A 102 -7.01 -15.49 -0.44
CA LEU A 102 -7.23 -16.32 0.75
C LEU A 102 -8.69 -16.74 0.89
N SER A 103 -9.62 -15.83 0.58
CA SER A 103 -11.05 -16.09 0.60
C SER A 103 -11.45 -17.16 -0.41
N TYR A 104 -10.91 -17.05 -1.63
CA TYR A 104 -11.22 -17.94 -2.74
C TYR A 104 -10.57 -19.32 -2.60
N VAL A 105 -9.32 -19.38 -2.16
CA VAL A 105 -8.53 -20.63 -2.15
C VAL A 105 -8.65 -21.40 -0.83
N ILE A 106 -8.84 -20.71 0.30
CA ILE A 106 -8.82 -21.33 1.62
C ILE A 106 -10.17 -21.20 2.33
N SER A 107 -10.54 -20.00 2.78
CA SER A 107 -11.86 -19.68 3.34
C SER A 107 -12.02 -18.20 3.62
N PHE A 108 -13.25 -17.72 3.55
CA PHE A 108 -13.61 -16.33 3.91
C PHE A 108 -13.22 -15.96 5.35
N ASN A 109 -13.34 -16.88 6.30
CA ASN A 109 -12.97 -16.64 7.70
C ASN A 109 -11.48 -16.29 7.86
N ILE A 110 -10.60 -17.00 7.13
CA ILE A 110 -9.16 -16.73 7.15
C ILE A 110 -8.87 -15.37 6.51
N ALA A 111 -9.56 -15.02 5.43
CA ALA A 111 -9.44 -13.70 4.81
C ALA A 111 -9.85 -12.57 5.77
N ILE A 112 -10.95 -12.72 6.51
CA ILE A 112 -11.37 -11.75 7.53
C ILE A 112 -10.30 -11.58 8.60
N ILE A 113 -9.77 -12.68 9.15
CA ILE A 113 -8.72 -12.62 10.18
C ILE A 113 -7.51 -11.86 9.63
N PHE A 114 -7.10 -12.15 8.40
CA PHE A 114 -6.00 -11.44 7.73
C PHE A 114 -6.27 -9.94 7.58
N PHE A 115 -7.48 -9.54 7.17
CA PHE A 115 -7.87 -8.14 7.06
C PHE A 115 -7.87 -7.43 8.42
N LEU A 116 -8.44 -8.04 9.45
CA LEU A 116 -8.50 -7.48 10.80
C LEU A 116 -7.11 -7.31 11.41
N LEU A 117 -6.19 -8.26 11.17
CA LEU A 117 -4.80 -8.13 11.62
C LEU A 117 -4.08 -6.96 10.94
N ASN A 118 -4.30 -6.74 9.63
CA ASN A 118 -3.72 -5.60 8.93
C ASN A 118 -4.30 -4.26 9.40
N ILE A 119 -5.63 -4.20 9.61
CA ILE A 119 -6.29 -3.01 10.19
C ILE A 119 -5.76 -2.75 11.61
N GLY A 120 -5.69 -3.77 12.46
CA GLY A 120 -5.17 -3.69 13.83
C GLY A 120 -3.71 -3.24 13.88
N GLY A 121 -2.88 -3.74 12.96
CA GLY A 121 -1.49 -3.29 12.79
C GLY A 121 -1.40 -1.81 12.41
N ALA A 122 -2.21 -1.36 11.45
CA ALA A 122 -2.26 0.04 11.05
C ALA A 122 -2.71 0.96 12.20
N LEU A 123 -3.72 0.55 12.97
CA LEU A 123 -4.20 1.27 14.15
C LEU A 123 -3.14 1.33 15.25
N THR A 124 -2.48 0.21 15.55
CA THR A 124 -1.38 0.18 16.53
C THR A 124 -0.26 1.14 16.13
N TYR A 125 0.18 1.09 14.87
CA TYR A 125 1.20 2.00 14.37
C TYR A 125 0.74 3.47 14.41
N SER A 126 -0.55 3.74 14.20
CA SER A 126 -1.13 5.07 14.32
C SER A 126 -1.14 5.59 15.76
N MET A 127 -1.53 4.75 16.71
CA MET A 127 -1.52 5.09 18.14
C MET A 127 -0.11 5.44 18.62
N LEU A 128 0.90 4.67 18.21
CA LEU A 128 2.30 4.96 18.51
C LEU A 128 2.74 6.31 17.90
N ASP A 129 2.47 6.54 16.62
CA ASP A 129 2.83 7.79 15.93
C ASP A 129 2.15 9.03 16.55
N ILE A 130 0.88 8.90 16.96
CA ILE A 130 0.13 9.95 17.65
C ILE A 130 0.69 10.22 19.05
N SER A 131 1.13 9.18 19.76
CA SER A 131 1.72 9.32 21.10
C SER A 131 3.00 10.16 21.07
N GLU A 132 3.81 10.00 20.02
CA GLU A 132 5.05 10.75 19.83
C GLU A 132 4.84 12.14 19.21
N HIS A 133 3.86 12.30 18.30
CA HIS A 133 3.69 13.52 17.50
C HIS A 133 2.24 14.02 17.49
N LYS A 134 1.77 14.52 18.65
CA LYS A 134 0.38 14.98 18.88
C LYS A 134 -0.11 16.04 17.88
N ASP A 135 0.77 16.85 17.31
CA ASP A 135 0.41 17.95 16.40
C ASP A 135 -0.09 17.49 15.01
N ASN A 136 0.03 16.19 14.68
CA ASN A 136 -0.35 15.65 13.37
C ASN A 136 -1.52 14.65 13.37
N ILE A 137 -2.28 14.57 14.47
CA ILE A 137 -3.41 13.62 14.63
C ILE A 137 -4.39 13.66 13.45
N LYS A 138 -4.87 14.84 13.05
CA LYS A 138 -5.86 14.97 11.96
C LYS A 138 -5.34 14.39 10.63
N LYS A 139 -4.05 14.62 10.32
CA LYS A 139 -3.43 14.07 9.11
C LYS A 139 -3.28 12.57 9.20
N ARG A 140 -3.00 12.04 10.39
CA ARG A 140 -2.80 10.61 10.61
C ARG A 140 -4.12 9.84 10.50
N VAL A 141 -5.14 10.30 11.24
CA VAL A 141 -6.50 9.74 11.21
C VAL A 141 -7.06 9.71 9.79
N LYS A 142 -6.86 10.76 8.99
CA LYS A 142 -7.30 10.76 7.58
C LYS A 142 -6.64 9.64 6.75
N LYS A 143 -5.38 9.32 7.00
CA LYS A 143 -4.65 8.28 6.27
C LYS A 143 -5.12 6.89 6.64
N ASP A 144 -5.31 6.64 7.93
CA ASP A 144 -5.82 5.36 8.40
C ASP A 144 -7.26 5.15 7.92
N TRP A 145 -8.09 6.20 7.87
CA TRP A 145 -9.42 6.13 7.28
C TRP A 145 -9.40 5.75 5.80
N ILE A 146 -8.52 6.35 5.00
CA ILE A 146 -8.37 5.99 3.57
C ILE A 146 -7.98 4.52 3.44
N PHE A 147 -7.05 4.04 4.28
CA PHE A 147 -6.61 2.65 4.29
C PHE A 147 -7.75 1.71 4.68
N ILE A 148 -8.40 1.93 5.83
CA ILE A 148 -9.47 1.08 6.36
C ILE A 148 -10.65 1.03 5.40
N LEU A 149 -11.09 2.18 4.88
CA LEU A 149 -12.20 2.24 3.92
C LEU A 149 -11.83 1.52 2.62
N GLY A 150 -10.59 1.67 2.16
CA GLY A 150 -10.07 0.91 1.01
C GLY A 150 -10.04 -0.60 1.26
N VAL A 151 -9.66 -1.06 2.46
CA VAL A 151 -9.67 -2.48 2.82
C VAL A 151 -11.10 -3.03 2.89
N ILE A 152 -12.04 -2.29 3.46
CA ILE A 152 -13.43 -2.74 3.57
C ILE A 152 -14.08 -2.80 2.18
N VAL A 153 -14.01 -1.71 1.41
CA VAL A 153 -14.74 -1.58 0.15
C VAL A 153 -14.13 -2.39 -0.98
N LEU A 154 -12.80 -2.45 -1.06
CA LEU A 154 -12.09 -3.11 -2.16
C LEU A 154 -11.48 -4.47 -1.76
N GLY A 155 -11.51 -4.83 -0.48
CA GLY A 155 -11.00 -6.10 0.03
C GLY A 155 -12.12 -6.99 0.56
N ILE A 156 -12.67 -6.66 1.74
CA ILE A 156 -13.66 -7.48 2.45
C ILE A 156 -14.93 -7.70 1.62
N LEU A 157 -15.48 -6.63 1.01
CA LEU A 157 -16.68 -6.75 0.17
C LEU A 157 -16.45 -7.67 -1.04
N PRO A 158 -15.44 -7.46 -1.90
CA PRO A 158 -15.14 -8.39 -3.00
C PRO A 158 -14.84 -9.80 -2.53
N ALA A 159 -14.12 -9.97 -1.41
CA ALA A 159 -13.84 -11.28 -0.84
C ALA A 159 -15.13 -12.03 -0.50
N ALA A 160 -16.08 -11.36 0.17
CA ALA A 160 -17.39 -11.92 0.53
C ALA A 160 -18.25 -12.29 -0.69
N LEU A 161 -18.14 -11.53 -1.79
CA LEU A 161 -18.85 -11.82 -3.04
C LEU A 161 -18.21 -12.95 -3.85
N SER A 162 -16.95 -13.27 -3.57
CA SER A 162 -16.16 -14.29 -4.28
C SER A 162 -15.97 -15.59 -3.52
N SER A 163 -16.52 -15.69 -2.29
CA SER A 163 -16.44 -16.88 -1.43
C SER A 163 -17.66 -17.78 -1.57
#